data_AF-A0A5C3KAU5-F1
#
_entry.id   AF-A0A5C3KAU5-F1
#
_cell.length_a   1.000
_cell.length_b   1.000
_cell.length_c   1.000
_cell.angle_alpha   90.00
_cell.angle_beta   90.00
_cell.angle_gamma   90.00
#
_symmetry.space_group_name_H-M   'P 1'
#
loop_
_entity.id
_entity.type
_entity.pdbx_description
1 polymer ?
#
loop_
_entity_poly.entity_id
_entity_poly.type
_entity_poly.pdbx_seq_one_letter_code
_entity_poly.pdbx_strand_id
1 'polypeptide(L)'
;MSRYISLLQLLLLNLLTINPSTQGTLLSFEGAAYFSPNCSRPVTLPSKVDLTTGQNPFQVRTDWLDLRKPMWWTEVYGWMSFMPMDRQFNTYPFSLADCISFPTYDPANQLYSYSSDMVDMWNGLDQGISDITRVLRTQYHILAVPPYPVRGWGYHKKFKSWDKARSIA
;
A
#
# COMPACT_ATOMS: atom_id res chain seq x y z
N MET A 1 -34.30 15.77 -36.29
CA MET A 1 -32.88 15.42 -36.09
C MET A 1 -32.45 15.90 -34.72
N SER A 2 -32.20 15.01 -33.76
CA SER A 2 -31.43 15.33 -32.56
C SER A 2 -30.72 14.06 -32.12
N ARG A 3 -29.45 13.93 -32.53
CA ARG A 3 -28.55 12.84 -32.13
C ARG A 3 -27.57 13.41 -31.11
N TYR A 4 -28.02 13.57 -29.87
CA TYR A 4 -27.12 13.73 -28.75
C TYR A 4 -27.06 12.40 -28.01
N ILE A 5 -26.08 11.58 -28.38
CA ILE A 5 -25.66 10.44 -27.58
C ILE A 5 -24.94 11.04 -26.38
N SER A 6 -25.49 10.82 -25.19
CA SER A 6 -24.87 11.23 -23.93
C SER A 6 -23.52 10.54 -23.76
N LEU A 7 -22.51 11.22 -23.22
CA LEU A 7 -21.21 10.63 -22.85
C LEU A 7 -21.35 9.37 -21.98
N LEU A 8 -22.44 9.27 -21.21
CA LEU A 8 -22.81 8.08 -20.44
C LEU A 8 -23.21 6.88 -21.32
N GLN A 9 -23.88 7.12 -22.45
CA GLN A 9 -24.21 6.07 -23.43
C GLN A 9 -22.97 5.60 -24.20
N LEU A 10 -22.02 6.50 -24.49
CA LEU A 10 -20.73 6.15 -25.09
C LEU A 10 -19.83 5.34 -24.15
N LEU A 11 -19.86 5.63 -22.85
CA LEU A 11 -19.17 4.84 -21.82
C LEU A 11 -19.78 3.44 -21.64
N LEU A 12 -21.11 3.32 -21.69
CA LEU A 12 -21.82 2.04 -21.63
C LEU A 12 -21.60 1.20 -22.91
N LEU A 13 -21.56 1.81 -24.10
CA LEU A 13 -21.32 1.10 -25.36
C LEU A 13 -19.86 0.63 -25.53
N ASN A 14 -18.88 1.38 -25.04
CA ASN A 14 -17.46 0.95 -25.07
C ASN A 14 -17.12 -0.12 -24.01
N LEU A 15 -17.93 -0.25 -22.95
CA LEU A 15 -17.85 -1.39 -22.03
C LEU A 15 -18.51 -2.66 -22.59
N LEU A 16 -19.33 -2.54 -23.64
CA LEU A 16 -20.09 -3.63 -24.26
C LEU A 16 -19.44 -4.23 -25.51
N THR A 17 -18.26 -3.77 -25.95
CA THR A 17 -17.35 -4.61 -26.74
C THR A 17 -16.70 -5.66 -25.84
N ILE A 18 -17.56 -6.48 -25.25
CA ILE A 18 -17.24 -7.70 -24.52
C ILE A 18 -16.68 -8.63 -25.58
N ASN A 19 -15.37 -8.86 -25.51
CA ASN A 19 -14.76 -9.99 -26.19
C ASN A 19 -15.56 -11.23 -25.74
N PRO A 20 -16.17 -12.03 -26.63
CA PRO A 20 -17.07 -13.12 -26.24
C PRO A 20 -16.38 -14.25 -25.44
N SER A 21 -15.09 -14.09 -25.13
CA SER A 21 -14.26 -14.94 -24.29
C SER A 21 -14.02 -14.43 -22.86
N THR A 22 -14.54 -13.25 -22.46
CA THR A 22 -14.19 -12.69 -21.13
C THR A 22 -14.91 -13.42 -19.99
N GLN A 23 -14.14 -14.25 -19.26
CA GLN A 23 -14.48 -14.69 -17.90
C GLN A 23 -14.38 -13.48 -16.95
N GLY A 24 -15.42 -12.65 -16.91
CA GLY A 24 -15.54 -11.53 -15.97
C GLY A 24 -16.23 -11.92 -14.66
N THR A 25 -16.12 -11.08 -13.64
CA THR A 25 -16.77 -11.27 -12.33
C THR A 25 -17.84 -10.22 -12.14
N LEU A 26 -19.03 -10.65 -11.73
CA LEU A 26 -20.13 -9.80 -11.30
C LEU A 26 -20.23 -9.82 -9.77
N LEU A 27 -20.27 -8.64 -9.16
CA LEU A 27 -20.43 -8.45 -7.73
C LEU A 27 -21.70 -7.62 -7.47
N SER A 28 -22.60 -8.15 -6.64
CA SER A 28 -23.74 -7.40 -6.12
C SER A 28 -23.42 -6.86 -4.73
N PHE A 29 -23.49 -5.54 -4.55
CA PHE A 29 -23.19 -4.88 -3.28
C PHE A 29 -24.11 -3.66 -3.07
N GLU A 30 -24.73 -3.57 -1.89
CA GLU A 30 -25.67 -2.49 -1.50
C GLU A 30 -26.75 -2.20 -2.56
N GLY A 31 -27.27 -3.25 -3.21
CA GLY A 31 -28.32 -3.13 -4.23
C GLY A 31 -27.84 -2.70 -5.62
N ALA A 32 -26.53 -2.44 -5.79
CA ALA A 32 -25.90 -2.16 -7.08
C ALA A 32 -25.11 -3.37 -7.59
N ALA A 33 -24.99 -3.49 -8.92
CA ALA A 33 -24.22 -4.53 -9.59
C ALA A 33 -22.96 -3.93 -10.24
N TYR A 34 -21.81 -4.53 -9.96
CA TYR A 34 -20.50 -4.13 -10.45
C TYR A 34 -19.90 -5.27 -11.27
N PHE A 35 -19.44 -4.98 -12.49
CA PHE A 35 -18.84 -5.98 -13.38
C PHE A 35 -17.41 -5.60 -13.71
N SER A 36 -16.48 -6.56 -13.58
CA SER A 36 -15.10 -6.42 -14.03
C SER A 36 -14.83 -7.41 -15.16
N PRO A 37 -14.63 -6.95 -16.41
CA PRO A 37 -14.31 -7.83 -17.54
C PRO A 37 -12.90 -8.44 -17.43
N ASN A 38 -12.01 -7.81 -16.64
CA ASN A 38 -10.61 -8.19 -16.49
C ASN A 38 -10.31 -9.05 -15.25
N CYS A 39 -11.35 -9.46 -14.51
CA CYS A 39 -11.17 -10.22 -13.28
C CYS A 39 -12.12 -11.41 -13.28
N SER A 40 -11.58 -12.62 -13.23
CA SER A 40 -12.34 -13.87 -13.02
C SER A 40 -12.29 -14.36 -11.56
N ARG A 41 -11.58 -13.64 -10.68
CA ARG A 41 -11.36 -14.05 -9.29
C ARG A 41 -12.60 -13.72 -8.46
N PRO A 42 -13.06 -14.65 -7.58
CA PRO A 42 -14.07 -14.33 -6.59
C PRO A 42 -13.62 -13.12 -5.75
N VAL A 43 -14.44 -12.07 -5.71
CA VAL A 43 -14.17 -10.87 -4.93
C VAL A 43 -14.82 -11.02 -3.56
N THR A 44 -14.02 -11.17 -2.51
CA THR A 44 -14.49 -11.03 -1.14
C THR A 44 -14.34 -9.57 -0.73
N LEU A 45 -15.45 -8.92 -0.38
CA LEU A 45 -15.42 -7.56 0.11
C LEU A 45 -14.83 -7.52 1.52
N PRO A 46 -13.93 -6.58 1.81
CA PRO A 46 -13.39 -6.42 3.15
C PRO A 46 -14.46 -5.91 4.12
N SER A 47 -14.27 -6.16 5.41
CA SER A 47 -15.09 -5.54 6.45
C SER A 47 -14.94 -4.01 6.42
N LYS A 48 -16.04 -3.29 6.68
CA LYS A 48 -15.98 -1.82 6.81
C LYS A 48 -15.03 -1.47 7.96
N VAL A 49 -14.11 -0.53 7.69
CA VAL A 49 -13.17 -0.07 8.71
C VAL A 49 -13.89 0.87 9.68
N ASP A 50 -13.73 0.64 10.98
CA ASP A 50 -14.26 1.55 11.99
C ASP A 50 -13.42 2.83 12.07
N LEU A 51 -13.92 3.87 11.42
CA LEU A 51 -13.28 5.19 11.36
C LEU A 51 -13.38 5.96 12.69
N THR A 52 -14.23 5.53 13.64
CA THR A 52 -14.43 6.25 14.90
C THR A 52 -13.22 6.15 15.84
N THR A 53 -12.44 5.07 15.70
CA THR A 53 -11.24 4.83 16.53
C THR A 53 -10.05 5.68 16.10
N GLY A 54 -10.02 6.16 14.84
CA GLY A 54 -8.88 6.89 14.27
C GLY A 54 -7.56 6.12 14.30
N GLN A 55 -7.60 4.81 14.50
CA GLN A 55 -6.41 3.96 14.59
C GLN A 55 -6.00 3.45 13.22
N ASN A 56 -4.69 3.44 12.95
CA ASN A 56 -4.17 2.79 11.76
C ASN A 56 -4.57 1.29 11.78
N PRO A 57 -5.21 0.77 10.73
CA PRO A 57 -5.52 -0.65 10.60
C PRO A 57 -4.25 -1.52 10.59
N PHE A 58 -3.11 -0.92 10.25
CA PHE A 58 -1.80 -1.53 10.31
C PHE A 58 -1.13 -1.21 11.65
N GLN A 59 -1.01 -2.23 12.48
CA GLN A 59 -0.41 -2.17 13.80
C GLN A 59 1.02 -2.70 13.75
N VAL A 60 1.87 -2.31 14.70
CA VAL A 60 3.23 -2.84 14.81
C VAL A 60 3.18 -4.38 14.75
N ARG A 61 3.89 -4.97 13.77
CA ARG A 61 3.87 -6.40 13.33
C ARG A 61 2.97 -6.75 12.14
N THR A 62 2.27 -5.79 11.54
CA THR A 62 1.66 -5.98 10.22
C THR A 62 2.74 -6.44 9.24
N ASP A 63 2.48 -7.57 8.58
CA ASP A 63 3.39 -8.09 7.57
C ASP A 63 3.07 -7.51 6.18
N TRP A 64 3.93 -7.82 5.20
CA TRP A 64 3.72 -7.37 3.82
C TRP A 64 2.42 -7.91 3.19
N LEU A 65 1.97 -9.10 3.59
CA LEU A 65 0.75 -9.70 3.06
C LEU A 65 -0.49 -9.01 3.60
N ASP A 66 -0.45 -8.56 4.86
CA ASP A 66 -1.50 -7.78 5.49
C ASP A 66 -1.69 -6.43 4.80
N LEU A 67 -0.60 -5.74 4.41
CA LEU A 67 -0.65 -4.48 3.68
C LEU A 67 -1.30 -4.59 2.29
N ARG A 68 -1.29 -5.81 1.71
CA ARG A 68 -1.88 -6.11 0.40
C ARG A 68 -3.34 -6.51 0.46
N LYS A 69 -3.91 -6.69 1.66
CA LYS A 69 -5.31 -7.07 1.79
C LYS A 69 -6.17 -5.93 1.25
N PRO A 70 -7.12 -6.22 0.34
CA PRO A 70 -8.06 -5.22 -0.15
C PRO A 70 -8.77 -4.56 1.04
N MET A 71 -8.90 -3.24 1.02
CA MET A 71 -9.56 -2.47 2.07
C MET A 71 -10.47 -1.43 1.45
N TRP A 72 -11.47 -0.97 2.22
CA TRP A 72 -12.30 0.14 1.80
C TRP A 72 -11.45 1.39 1.65
N TRP A 73 -11.59 2.05 0.51
CA TRP A 73 -11.01 3.37 0.33
C TRP A 73 -11.74 4.36 1.24
N THR A 74 -10.98 5.07 2.04
CA THR A 74 -11.48 6.12 2.93
C THR A 74 -10.54 7.30 2.82
N GLU A 75 -11.02 8.50 3.14
CA GLU A 75 -10.19 9.70 3.14
C GLU A 75 -8.92 9.53 3.99
N VAL A 76 -9.07 8.81 5.11
CA VAL A 76 -8.02 8.59 6.11
C VAL A 76 -6.92 7.62 5.65
N TYR A 77 -7.30 6.60 4.87
CA TYR A 77 -6.40 5.57 4.35
C TYR A 77 -6.16 5.71 2.85
N GLY A 78 -6.47 6.88 2.28
CA GLY A 78 -6.37 7.11 0.84
C GLY A 78 -4.96 6.87 0.30
N TRP A 79 -3.93 7.10 1.12
CA TRP A 79 -2.53 6.83 0.79
C TRP A 79 -2.25 5.37 0.41
N MET A 80 -3.09 4.42 0.83
CA MET A 80 -2.94 3.01 0.48
C MET A 80 -3.07 2.75 -1.03
N SER A 81 -3.73 3.63 -1.79
CA SER A 81 -3.83 3.48 -3.25
C SER A 81 -2.47 3.57 -3.95
N PHE A 82 -1.46 4.11 -3.29
CA PHE A 82 -0.10 4.22 -3.80
C PHE A 82 0.79 3.05 -3.37
N MET A 83 0.28 2.11 -2.56
CA MET A 83 1.07 0.93 -2.20
C MET A 83 1.14 -0.05 -3.38
N PRO A 84 2.35 -0.44 -3.79
CA PRO A 84 2.48 -1.36 -4.90
C PRO A 84 2.00 -2.76 -4.47
N MET A 85 1.27 -3.43 -5.36
CA MET A 85 0.81 -4.81 -5.11
C MET A 85 1.97 -5.81 -5.02
N ASP A 86 3.14 -5.48 -5.57
CA ASP A 86 4.34 -6.29 -5.49
C ASP A 86 5.56 -5.38 -5.22
N ARG A 87 6.60 -5.92 -4.58
CA ARG A 87 7.82 -5.16 -4.23
C ARG A 87 8.72 -4.99 -5.45
N GLN A 88 8.23 -4.28 -6.46
CA GLN A 88 8.98 -3.96 -7.66
C GLN A 88 9.58 -2.56 -7.52
N PHE A 89 10.71 -2.50 -6.81
CA PHE A 89 11.48 -1.26 -6.66
C PHE A 89 12.48 -1.05 -7.80
N ASN A 90 12.61 -1.99 -8.74
CA ASN A 90 13.54 -1.90 -9.87
C ASN A 90 12.92 -1.28 -11.14
N THR A 91 11.70 -0.75 -11.06
CA THR A 91 10.99 -0.14 -12.19
C THR A 91 10.62 1.31 -11.90
N TYR A 92 10.61 2.15 -12.94
CA TYR A 92 10.19 3.55 -12.82
C TYR A 92 8.74 3.65 -12.31
N PRO A 93 8.40 4.58 -11.39
CA PRO A 93 9.24 5.63 -10.81
C PRO A 93 10.02 5.21 -9.55
N PHE A 94 9.86 3.96 -9.12
CA PHE A 94 10.42 3.46 -7.87
C PHE A 94 11.87 2.95 -7.98
N SER A 95 12.46 2.93 -9.17
CA SER A 95 13.87 2.58 -9.41
C SER A 95 14.86 3.39 -8.59
N LEU A 96 14.48 4.60 -8.14
CA LEU A 96 15.29 5.40 -7.22
C LEU A 96 15.29 4.84 -5.79
N ALA A 97 14.25 4.09 -5.41
CA ALA A 97 14.16 3.38 -4.14
C ALA A 97 14.93 2.04 -4.15
N ASP A 98 15.46 1.60 -5.29
CA ASP A 98 16.35 0.41 -5.39
C ASP A 98 17.72 0.61 -4.71
N CYS A 99 17.94 1.79 -4.10
CA CYS A 99 19.15 2.14 -3.36
C CYS A 99 19.18 1.59 -1.92
N ILE A 100 18.25 0.71 -1.53
CA ILE A 100 18.26 0.11 -0.18
C ILE A 100 19.55 -0.69 -0.02
N SER A 101 20.44 -0.19 0.84
CA SER A 101 21.75 -0.80 1.10
C SER A 101 21.58 -2.22 1.65
N PHE A 102 22.49 -3.13 1.32
CA PHE A 102 22.45 -4.49 1.86
C PHE A 102 22.94 -4.54 3.32
N PRO A 103 22.42 -5.47 4.15
CA PRO A 103 22.95 -5.68 5.49
C PRO A 103 24.40 -6.18 5.43
N THR A 104 25.24 -5.60 6.27
CA THR A 104 26.66 -5.95 6.42
C THR A 104 26.86 -6.96 7.55
N TYR A 105 27.84 -7.85 7.39
CA TYR A 105 28.24 -8.78 8.44
C TYR A 105 29.21 -8.10 9.41
N ASP A 106 28.91 -8.19 10.70
CA ASP A 106 29.72 -7.76 11.84
C ASP A 106 30.48 -8.98 12.39
N PRO A 107 31.79 -9.13 12.10
CA PRO A 107 32.55 -10.30 12.53
C PRO A 107 32.72 -10.41 14.05
N ALA A 108 32.70 -9.28 14.76
CA ALA A 108 32.90 -9.26 16.21
C ALA A 108 31.69 -9.85 16.96
N ASN A 109 30.49 -9.55 16.45
CA ASN A 109 29.24 -10.02 17.05
C ASN A 109 28.64 -11.24 16.33
N GLN A 110 29.21 -11.64 15.19
CA GLN A 110 28.68 -12.70 14.31
C GLN A 110 27.22 -12.45 13.90
N LEU A 111 26.90 -11.20 13.56
CA LEU A 111 25.55 -10.76 13.21
C LEU A 111 25.55 -9.93 11.93
N TYR A 112 24.40 -9.87 11.27
CA TYR A 112 24.13 -9.00 10.13
C TYR A 112 23.32 -7.79 10.58
N SER A 113 23.70 -6.59 10.12
CA SER A 113 22.97 -5.35 10.37
C SER A 113 23.19 -4.34 9.25
N TYR A 114 22.26 -3.42 9.10
CA TYR A 114 22.43 -2.25 8.24
C TYR A 114 23.42 -1.25 8.88
N SER A 115 24.04 -0.40 8.06
CA SER A 115 24.96 0.63 8.54
C SER A 115 24.24 1.64 9.44
N SER A 116 24.97 2.28 10.37
CA SER A 116 24.44 3.35 11.21
C SER A 116 23.81 4.45 10.38
N ASP A 117 24.48 4.87 9.30
CA ASP A 117 24.03 5.96 8.44
C ASP A 117 22.69 5.64 7.77
N MET A 118 22.51 4.38 7.34
CA MET A 118 21.24 3.92 6.77
C MET A 118 20.16 3.86 7.85
N VAL A 119 20.45 3.33 9.03
CA VAL A 119 19.50 3.30 10.15
C VAL A 119 19.06 4.72 10.53
N ASP A 120 19.99 5.67 10.61
CA ASP A 120 19.72 7.06 10.97
C ASP A 120 18.91 7.79 9.88
N MET A 121 19.24 7.57 8.60
CA MET A 121 18.48 8.11 7.48
C MET A 121 17.01 7.64 7.51
N TRP A 122 16.77 6.34 7.72
CA TRP A 122 15.42 5.79 7.77
C TRP A 122 14.66 6.23 9.03
N ASN A 123 15.34 6.37 10.17
CA ASN A 123 14.75 6.97 11.38
C ASN A 123 14.34 8.44 11.14
N GLY A 124 15.18 9.21 10.44
CA GLY A 124 14.89 10.58 10.07
C GLY A 124 13.66 10.69 9.15
N LEU A 125 13.54 9.78 8.18
CA LEU A 125 12.37 9.69 7.30
C LEU A 125 11.09 9.37 8.09
N ASP A 126 11.13 8.35 8.96
CA ASP A 126 10.00 7.98 9.83
C ASP A 126 9.54 9.15 10.70
N GLN A 127 10.51 9.89 11.27
CA GLN A 127 10.22 11.06 12.09
C GLN A 127 9.60 12.19 11.25
N GLY A 128 10.16 12.47 10.06
CA GLY A 128 9.64 13.48 9.16
C GLY A 128 8.20 13.21 8.71
N ILE A 129 7.89 11.96 8.35
CA ILE A 129 6.53 11.53 7.98
C ILE A 129 5.57 11.69 9.17
N SER A 130 6.01 11.30 10.37
CA SER A 130 5.23 11.46 11.60
C SER A 130 4.94 12.93 11.90
N ASP A 131 5.92 13.80 11.71
CA ASP A 131 5.79 15.24 11.92
C ASP A 131 4.85 15.90 10.91
N ILE A 132 4.97 15.57 9.62
CA ILE A 132 4.06 16.04 8.57
C ILE A 132 2.63 15.60 8.90
N THR A 133 2.43 14.33 9.24
CA THR A 133 1.09 13.81 9.57
C THR A 133 0.50 14.53 10.78
N ARG A 134 1.32 14.79 11.81
CA ARG A 134 0.92 15.58 12.98
C ARG A 134 0.51 17.00 12.60
N VAL A 135 1.26 17.68 11.74
CA VAL A 135 0.94 19.05 11.26
C VAL A 135 -0.37 19.05 10.48
N LEU A 136 -0.54 18.13 9.53
CA LEU A 136 -1.78 17.99 8.75
C LEU A 136 -3.01 17.79 9.65
N ARG A 137 -2.88 16.96 10.69
CA ARG A 137 -3.97 16.69 11.64
C ARG A 137 -4.26 17.89 12.56
N THR A 138 -3.22 18.54 13.08
CA THR A 138 -3.38 19.57 14.12
C THR A 138 -3.70 20.95 13.56
N GLN A 139 -3.12 21.33 12.42
CA GLN A 139 -3.27 22.67 11.85
C GLN A 139 -4.35 22.72 10.77
N TYR A 140 -4.50 21.66 9.98
CA TYR A 140 -5.41 21.65 8.83
C TYR A 140 -6.66 20.78 9.07
N HIS A 141 -6.76 20.12 10.22
CA HIS A 141 -7.85 19.19 10.55
C HIS A 141 -8.08 18.09 9.50
N ILE A 142 -7.05 17.80 8.70
CA ILE A 142 -7.09 16.70 7.73
C ILE A 142 -7.03 15.41 8.53
N LEU A 143 -7.94 14.49 8.24
CA LEU A 143 -7.94 13.15 8.83
C LEU A 143 -6.78 12.34 8.23
N ALA A 144 -5.56 12.67 8.61
CA ALA A 144 -4.36 11.95 8.22
C ALA A 144 -3.97 11.00 9.36
N VAL A 145 -4.18 9.70 9.18
CA VAL A 145 -3.60 8.69 10.06
C VAL A 145 -2.14 8.49 9.66
N PRO A 146 -1.19 8.49 10.62
CA PRO A 146 0.21 8.25 10.29
C PRO A 146 0.35 6.88 9.62
N PRO A 147 1.15 6.75 8.55
CA PRO A 147 1.37 5.47 7.90
C PRO A 147 2.07 4.50 8.86
N TYR A 148 2.14 3.23 8.46
CA TYR A 148 2.85 2.22 9.24
C TYR A 148 4.31 2.66 9.47
N PRO A 149 4.81 2.71 10.71
CA PRO A 149 6.16 3.18 10.99
C PRO A 149 7.17 2.23 10.38
N VAL A 150 8.10 2.75 9.59
CA VAL A 150 9.05 1.92 8.85
C VAL A 150 9.98 1.19 9.80
N ARG A 151 10.27 1.76 10.97
CA ARG A 151 10.99 1.12 12.07
C ARG A 151 10.35 -0.21 12.50
N GLY A 152 9.04 -0.39 12.30
CA GLY A 152 8.31 -1.63 12.54
C GLY A 152 8.85 -2.82 11.74
N TRP A 153 9.49 -2.59 10.59
CA TRP A 153 10.15 -3.62 9.79
C TRP A 153 11.46 -4.14 10.39
N GLY A 154 12.02 -3.42 11.37
CA GLY A 154 13.16 -3.90 12.15
C GLY A 154 14.53 -3.74 11.49
N TYR A 155 14.70 -2.84 10.52
CA TYR A 155 16.00 -2.53 9.88
C TYR A 155 17.09 -2.15 10.89
N HIS A 156 16.72 -1.56 12.04
CA HIS A 156 17.61 -1.20 13.14
C HIS A 156 18.10 -2.39 13.99
N LYS A 157 17.58 -3.60 13.74
CA LYS A 157 17.92 -4.80 14.52
C LYS A 157 19.13 -5.51 13.91
N LYS A 158 19.75 -6.35 14.73
CA LYS A 158 20.80 -7.28 14.30
C LYS A 158 20.22 -8.69 14.08
N PHE A 159 20.74 -9.41 13.10
CA PHE A 159 20.21 -10.71 12.66
C PHE A 159 21.30 -11.78 12.62
N LYS A 160 20.95 -13.02 12.96
CA LYS A 160 21.88 -14.17 12.84
C LYS A 160 21.98 -14.74 11.42
N SER A 161 21.03 -14.38 10.55
CA SER A 161 20.92 -14.92 9.19
C SER A 161 20.88 -13.77 8.18
N TRP A 162 21.66 -13.91 7.12
CA TRP A 162 21.68 -12.97 6.00
C TRP A 162 20.32 -12.90 5.30
N ASP A 163 19.69 -14.05 5.02
CA ASP A 163 18.37 -14.09 4.38
C ASP A 163 17.31 -13.34 5.19
N LYS A 164 17.35 -13.51 6.52
CA LYS A 164 16.44 -12.79 7.42
C LYS A 164 16.71 -11.29 7.42
N ALA A 165 17.98 -10.88 7.43
CA ALA A 165 18.35 -9.47 7.36
C ALA A 165 17.91 -8.83 6.03
N ARG A 166 18.10 -9.55 4.92
CA ARG A 166 17.72 -9.12 3.57
C ARG A 166 16.21 -9.05 3.37
N SER A 167 15.43 -9.94 3.98
CA SER A 167 13.98 -9.99 3.81
C SER A 167 13.22 -8.74 4.27
N ILE A 168 13.91 -7.86 5.01
CA ILE A 168 13.43 -6.59 5.54
C ILE A 168 13.53 -5.45 4.53
N ALA A 169 14.42 -5.59 3.53
CA ALA A 169 14.54 -4.67 2.40
C ALA A 169 13.50 -4.98 1.30
#